data_AF-A0A2V5SFT5-F1
#
_entry.id   AF-A0A2V5SFT5-F1
#
_cell.length_a   1.000
_cell.length_b   1.000
_cell.length_c   1.000
_cell.angle_alpha   90.00
_cell.angle_beta   90.00
_cell.angle_gamma   90.00
#
_symmetry.space_group_name_H-M   'P 1'
#
loop_
_entity.id
_entity.type
_entity.pdbx_description
1 polymer ?
#
loop_
_entity_poly.entity_id
_entity_poly.type
_entity_poly.pdbx_seq_one_letter_code
_entity_poly.pdbx_strand_id
1 'polypeptide(L)'
;MARLNTPRLLVTVGVCVSLVVFTWIVFGQTLRHDFVNYDDPRYVYQNTTITRGLNLSGIAWAFTHIHSENWHPLTTITHMLDCQLYGLKPGGHHFTNVFLHTIAVVLLFVVLQQMAGALWRSAFVAALFAIHPLHVESVAWVAERKDVLSGLFFMLTLLAYVHYTRTPSNGRYMIVAFVFALGLMSKPMLVTLPFVLLLLDYWPLGRIKPQRPDIGRQLLTPIAEKIPLIALSAVSGVITFLAQRHAIGWTEQLPMLARINNAIVTYVIYVRQMFWPVNLAVFYPHPENRLPLWEIALALAVLISITSAAVILRRKAPYFITGWFWYLGMLVPVIGLVQVGWQGHICHRLGFTLLGLGPLPTCLYRGATGAWF
;
A
#
# COMPACT_ATOMS: atom_id res chain seq x y z
N MET A 1 -16.48 22.01 10.38
CA MET A 1 -17.27 20.80 10.04
C MET A 1 -18.61 21.27 9.52
N ALA A 2 -18.82 21.23 8.20
CA ALA A 2 -20.11 21.57 7.62
C ALA A 2 -21.12 20.48 8.01
N ARG A 3 -22.31 20.85 8.52
CA ARG A 3 -23.40 19.92 8.78
C ARG A 3 -23.71 19.22 7.46
N LEU A 4 -23.41 17.92 7.37
CA LEU A 4 -23.83 17.10 6.24
C LEU A 4 -25.37 17.13 6.21
N ASN A 5 -25.96 17.55 5.09
CA ASN A 5 -27.40 17.37 4.87
C ASN A 5 -27.72 15.89 5.13
N THR A 6 -28.70 15.61 5.99
CA THR A 6 -29.17 14.27 6.38
C THR A 6 -29.21 13.25 5.21
N PRO A 7 -29.70 13.59 4.00
CA PRO A 7 -29.66 12.67 2.86
C PRO A 7 -28.25 12.27 2.40
N ARG A 8 -27.27 13.18 2.42
CA ARG A 8 -25.88 12.85 2.04
C ARG A 8 -25.22 11.92 3.04
N LEU A 9 -25.53 12.08 4.33
CA LEU A 9 -25.03 11.20 5.38
C LEU A 9 -25.57 9.77 5.19
N LEU A 10 -26.88 9.63 4.94
CA LEU A 10 -27.50 8.32 4.68
C LEU A 10 -26.89 7.62 3.47
N VAL A 11 -26.65 8.33 2.36
CA VAL A 11 -25.99 7.74 1.18
C VAL A 11 -24.56 7.30 1.51
N THR A 12 -23.81 8.10 2.27
CA THR A 12 -22.43 7.78 2.65
C THR A 12 -22.39 6.53 3.53
N VAL A 13 -23.30 6.42 4.50
CA VAL A 13 -23.46 5.23 5.35
C VAL A 13 -23.86 4.02 4.50
N GLY A 14 -24.80 4.17 3.57
CA GLY A 14 -25.21 3.10 2.66
C GLY A 14 -24.07 2.58 1.79
N VAL A 15 -23.19 3.45 1.30
CA VAL A 15 -21.97 3.06 0.58
C VAL A 15 -21.02 2.29 1.51
N CYS A 16 -20.76 2.78 2.72
CA CYS A 16 -19.91 2.07 3.68
C CYS A 16 -20.44 0.66 4.00
N VAL A 17 -21.74 0.52 4.25
CA VAL A 17 -22.38 -0.78 4.49
C VAL A 17 -22.23 -1.70 3.28
N SER A 18 -22.44 -1.18 2.07
CA SER A 18 -22.30 -1.96 0.84
C SER A 18 -20.88 -2.45 0.62
N LEU A 19 -19.87 -1.60 0.88
CA LEU A 19 -18.46 -1.97 0.81
C LEU A 19 -18.12 -3.08 1.80
N VAL A 20 -18.61 -2.98 3.05
CA VAL A 20 -18.46 -4.04 4.05
C VAL A 20 -19.07 -5.34 3.53
N VAL A 21 -20.32 -5.32 3.06
CA VAL A 21 -21.00 -6.51 2.56
C VAL A 21 -20.22 -7.15 1.40
N PHE A 22 -19.77 -6.38 0.42
CA PHE A 22 -18.99 -6.91 -0.70
C PHE A 22 -17.66 -7.55 -0.26
N THR A 23 -16.92 -6.91 0.64
CA THR A 23 -15.68 -7.48 1.18
C THR A 23 -15.93 -8.84 1.85
N TRP A 24 -16.98 -8.94 2.66
CA TRP A 24 -17.32 -10.19 3.37
C TRP A 24 -17.90 -11.27 2.47
N ILE A 25 -18.62 -10.92 1.41
CA ILE A 25 -19.08 -11.91 0.41
C ILE A 25 -17.89 -12.59 -0.26
N VAL A 26 -16.86 -11.81 -0.64
CA VAL A 26 -15.70 -12.35 -1.36
C VAL A 26 -14.73 -13.06 -0.42
N PHE A 27 -14.34 -12.42 0.68
CA PHE A 27 -13.29 -12.94 1.56
C PHE A 27 -13.81 -13.68 2.79
N GLY A 28 -15.09 -13.60 3.13
CA GLY A 28 -15.65 -14.29 4.30
C GLY A 28 -15.56 -15.82 4.21
N GLN A 29 -15.43 -16.38 3.01
CA GLN A 29 -15.18 -17.82 2.82
C GLN A 29 -13.82 -18.27 3.39
N THR A 30 -12.84 -17.36 3.51
CA THR A 30 -11.49 -17.72 4.00
C THR A 30 -11.49 -18.16 5.46
N LEU A 31 -12.53 -17.84 6.23
CA LEU A 31 -12.71 -18.32 7.60
C LEU A 31 -12.80 -19.85 7.69
N ARG A 32 -13.10 -20.53 6.58
CA ARG A 32 -13.16 -22.00 6.48
C ARG A 32 -11.88 -22.63 5.94
N HIS A 33 -10.91 -21.82 5.55
CA HIS A 33 -9.64 -22.31 5.00
C HIS A 33 -8.66 -22.64 6.12
N ASP A 34 -7.69 -23.51 5.80
CA ASP A 34 -6.56 -23.85 6.66
C ASP A 34 -5.39 -22.89 6.46
N PHE A 35 -4.39 -22.97 7.35
CA PHE A 35 -3.13 -22.26 7.18
C PHE A 35 -2.39 -22.70 5.90
N VAL A 36 -1.73 -21.74 5.25
CA VAL A 36 -0.90 -21.98 4.07
C VAL A 36 0.46 -22.52 4.50
N ASN A 37 0.88 -23.66 3.92
CA ASN A 37 2.16 -24.30 4.23
C ASN A 37 3.37 -23.64 3.52
N TYR A 38 3.50 -22.32 3.68
CA TYR A 38 4.66 -21.53 3.26
C TYR A 38 5.19 -20.78 4.50
N ASP A 39 4.64 -19.58 4.74
CA ASP A 39 5.14 -18.67 5.77
C ASP A 39 4.34 -18.76 7.08
N ASP A 40 3.08 -19.22 7.04
CA ASP A 40 2.24 -19.34 8.24
C ASP A 40 2.87 -20.22 9.35
N PRO A 41 3.55 -21.35 9.04
CA PRO A 41 4.25 -22.10 10.07
C PRO A 41 5.24 -21.22 10.82
N ARG A 42 6.11 -20.51 10.11
CA ARG A 42 7.17 -19.71 10.73
C ARG A 42 6.59 -18.50 11.46
N TYR A 43 5.70 -17.76 10.79
CA TYR A 43 5.13 -16.50 11.29
C TYR A 43 4.13 -16.67 12.43
N VAL A 44 3.47 -17.82 12.55
CA VAL A 44 2.37 -18.01 13.51
C VAL A 44 2.69 -19.13 14.50
N TYR A 45 2.70 -20.39 14.05
CA TYR A 45 2.52 -21.52 14.97
C TYR A 45 3.78 -22.30 15.35
N GLN A 46 4.91 -22.13 14.64
CA GLN A 46 6.20 -22.69 15.04
C GLN A 46 6.91 -21.82 16.09
N ASN A 47 6.54 -20.54 16.20
CA ASN A 47 7.15 -19.64 17.16
C ASN A 47 6.42 -19.70 18.51
N THR A 48 7.10 -20.29 19.52
CA THR A 48 6.53 -20.45 20.87
C THR A 48 6.25 -19.12 21.57
N THR A 49 6.98 -18.06 21.25
CA THR A 49 6.72 -16.71 21.80
C THR A 49 5.40 -16.15 21.27
N ILE A 50 5.04 -16.46 20.02
CA ILE A 50 3.80 -15.99 19.39
C ILE A 50 2.61 -16.81 19.89
N THR A 51 2.75 -18.15 19.94
CA THR A 51 1.67 -19.05 20.34
C THR A 51 1.30 -18.98 21.82
N ARG A 52 2.19 -18.48 22.68
CA ARG A 52 1.90 -18.20 24.10
C ARG A 52 0.92 -17.04 24.31
N GLY A 53 0.58 -16.28 23.27
CA GLY A 53 -0.32 -15.14 23.38
C GLY A 53 0.36 -13.85 23.83
N LEU A 54 -0.44 -12.80 24.04
CA LEU A 54 0.06 -11.47 24.35
C LEU A 54 0.53 -11.37 25.81
N ASN A 55 1.81 -11.05 26.01
CA ASN A 55 2.39 -10.78 27.32
C ASN A 55 3.53 -9.74 27.18
N LEU A 56 3.93 -9.12 28.29
CA LEU A 56 4.95 -8.05 28.29
C LEU A 56 6.28 -8.52 27.68
N SER A 57 6.72 -9.74 27.99
CA SER A 57 7.93 -10.31 27.40
C SER A 57 7.81 -10.54 25.90
N GLY A 58 6.63 -10.92 25.40
CA GLY A 58 6.35 -11.11 23.98
C GLY A 58 6.32 -9.79 23.22
N ILE A 59 5.75 -8.73 23.81
CA ILE A 59 5.79 -7.38 23.26
C ILE A 59 7.25 -6.89 23.18
N ALA A 60 8.01 -6.99 24.27
CA ALA A 60 9.42 -6.62 24.27
C ALA A 60 10.23 -7.43 23.24
N TRP A 61 9.94 -8.74 23.13
CA TRP A 61 10.56 -9.61 22.13
C TRP A 61 10.26 -9.15 20.70
N ALA A 62 9.01 -8.78 20.40
CA ALA A 62 8.60 -8.32 19.07
C ALA A 62 9.38 -7.08 18.62
N PHE A 63 9.71 -6.16 19.52
CA PHE A 63 10.50 -4.96 19.20
C PHE A 63 12.01 -5.21 19.11
N THR A 64 12.52 -6.25 19.76
CA THR A 64 13.97 -6.49 19.89
C THR A 64 14.51 -7.58 18.96
N HIS A 65 13.65 -8.46 18.45
CA HIS A 65 14.07 -9.62 17.66
C HIS A 65 13.64 -9.53 16.19
N ILE A 66 14.51 -10.04 15.32
CA ILE A 66 14.20 -10.28 13.90
C ILE A 66 13.60 -11.69 13.79
N HIS A 67 12.48 -11.80 13.10
CA HIS A 67 11.76 -13.06 12.92
C HIS A 67 11.45 -13.29 11.45
N SER A 68 11.77 -14.50 10.95
CA SER A 68 11.67 -14.83 9.52
C SER A 68 12.36 -13.80 8.63
N GLU A 69 13.59 -13.38 9.01
CA GLU A 69 14.42 -12.40 8.30
C GLU A 69 13.82 -10.99 8.18
N ASN A 70 12.78 -10.70 8.96
CA ASN A 70 12.10 -9.42 8.93
C ASN A 70 11.89 -8.86 10.34
N TRP A 71 11.79 -7.53 10.44
CA TRP A 71 11.41 -6.83 11.67
C TRP A 71 10.02 -6.22 11.48
N HIS A 72 8.99 -6.93 11.95
CA HIS A 72 7.58 -6.54 11.84
C HIS A 72 6.88 -6.59 13.22
N PRO A 73 7.31 -5.79 14.21
CA PRO A 73 6.85 -5.88 15.59
C PRO A 73 5.33 -5.83 15.72
N LEU A 74 4.66 -4.93 14.99
CA LEU A 74 3.21 -4.79 15.09
C LEU A 74 2.48 -6.01 14.54
N THR A 75 2.94 -6.54 13.41
CA THR A 75 2.40 -7.77 12.82
C THR A 75 2.55 -8.93 13.80
N THR A 76 3.72 -9.10 14.41
CA THR A 76 3.97 -10.13 15.44
C THR A 76 3.02 -9.99 16.63
N ILE A 77 2.84 -8.77 17.15
CA ILE A 77 1.93 -8.50 18.28
C ILE A 77 0.48 -8.84 17.92
N THR A 78 0.05 -8.54 16.70
CA THR A 78 -1.31 -8.91 16.26
C THR A 78 -1.48 -10.43 16.09
N HIS A 79 -0.45 -11.17 15.69
CA HIS A 79 -0.50 -12.65 15.70
C HIS A 79 -0.51 -13.22 17.11
N MET A 80 0.23 -12.63 18.06
CA MET A 80 0.16 -13.00 19.48
C MET A 80 -1.26 -12.83 20.02
N LEU A 81 -1.90 -11.70 19.71
CA LEU A 81 -3.28 -11.43 20.11
C LEU A 81 -4.25 -12.48 19.54
N ASP A 82 -4.11 -12.84 18.26
CA ASP A 82 -4.95 -13.87 17.66
C ASP A 82 -4.72 -15.26 18.24
N CYS A 83 -3.47 -15.63 18.53
CA CYS A 83 -3.16 -16.88 19.24
C CYS A 83 -3.81 -16.90 20.63
N GLN A 84 -3.89 -15.76 21.32
CA GLN A 84 -4.57 -15.67 22.61
C GLN A 84 -6.10 -15.79 22.49
N LEU A 85 -6.69 -15.16 21.48
CA LEU A 85 -8.15 -15.12 21.31
C LEU A 85 -8.72 -16.40 20.66
N TYR A 86 -8.02 -16.94 19.67
CA TYR A 86 -8.51 -18.02 18.81
C TYR A 86 -7.70 -19.30 18.92
N GLY A 87 -6.55 -19.28 19.60
CA GLY A 87 -5.58 -20.37 19.56
C GLY A 87 -5.01 -20.55 18.16
N LEU A 88 -4.69 -21.79 17.81
CA LEU A 88 -4.21 -22.18 16.48
C LEU A 88 -5.35 -22.56 15.52
N LYS A 89 -6.54 -21.95 15.68
CA LYS A 89 -7.68 -22.17 14.77
C LYS A 89 -7.57 -21.20 13.59
N PRO A 90 -7.29 -21.67 12.35
CA PRO A 90 -7.01 -20.80 11.21
C PRO A 90 -8.10 -19.77 10.93
N GLY A 91 -9.37 -20.17 11.07
CA GLY A 91 -10.52 -19.30 10.79
C GLY A 91 -10.53 -17.98 11.58
N GLY A 92 -10.05 -17.97 12.82
CA GLY A 92 -9.93 -16.74 13.62
C GLY A 92 -8.84 -15.79 13.09
N HIS A 93 -7.74 -16.35 12.59
CA HIS A 93 -6.65 -15.57 12.00
C HIS A 93 -7.05 -14.98 10.65
N HIS A 94 -7.81 -15.73 9.84
CA HIS A 94 -8.41 -15.21 8.61
C HIS A 94 -9.44 -14.12 8.92
N PHE A 95 -10.30 -14.30 9.95
CA PHE A 95 -11.25 -13.28 10.38
C PHE A 95 -10.57 -11.93 10.65
N THR A 96 -9.46 -11.92 11.40
CA THR A 96 -8.71 -10.70 11.68
C THR A 96 -8.22 -10.04 10.39
N ASN A 97 -7.70 -10.79 9.41
CA ASN A 97 -7.25 -10.22 8.13
C ASN A 97 -8.42 -9.62 7.32
N VAL A 98 -9.55 -10.32 7.21
CA VAL A 98 -10.75 -9.82 6.51
C VAL A 98 -11.30 -8.57 7.19
N PHE A 99 -11.30 -8.55 8.52
CA PHE A 99 -11.72 -7.40 9.32
C PHE A 99 -10.82 -6.18 9.09
N LEU A 100 -9.50 -6.35 9.17
CA LEU A 100 -8.53 -5.27 8.90
C LEU A 100 -8.66 -4.74 7.47
N HIS A 101 -8.83 -5.62 6.48
CA HIS A 101 -9.05 -5.23 5.08
C HIS A 101 -10.35 -4.43 4.94
N THR A 102 -11.43 -4.88 5.57
CA THR A 102 -12.72 -4.16 5.57
C THR A 102 -12.57 -2.73 6.10
N ILE A 103 -11.84 -2.54 7.21
CA ILE A 103 -11.56 -1.19 7.74
C ILE A 103 -10.76 -0.38 6.71
N ALA A 104 -9.72 -0.97 6.10
CA ALA A 104 -8.91 -0.30 5.10
C ALA A 104 -9.73 0.14 3.87
N VAL A 105 -10.67 -0.69 3.38
CA VAL A 105 -11.61 -0.35 2.29
C VAL A 105 -12.47 0.86 2.65
N VAL A 106 -13.06 0.87 3.84
CA VAL A 106 -13.92 1.97 4.29
C VAL A 106 -13.11 3.26 4.45
N LEU A 107 -11.91 3.17 5.04
CA LEU A 107 -11.01 4.32 5.16
C LEU A 107 -10.57 4.84 3.80
N LEU A 108 -10.27 3.97 2.83
CA LEU A 108 -9.95 4.37 1.47
C LEU A 108 -11.07 5.20 0.86
N PHE A 109 -12.32 4.73 0.97
CA PHE A 109 -13.49 5.49 0.51
C PHE A 109 -13.56 6.88 1.17
N VAL A 110 -13.43 6.93 2.50
CA VAL A 110 -13.49 8.20 3.26
C VAL A 110 -12.37 9.15 2.85
N VAL A 111 -11.14 8.67 2.74
CA VAL A 111 -9.97 9.47 2.34
C VAL A 111 -10.16 10.02 0.93
N LEU A 112 -10.56 9.18 -0.03
CA LEU A 112 -10.82 9.60 -1.41
C LEU A 112 -11.96 10.62 -1.48
N GLN A 113 -13.06 10.40 -0.74
CA GLN A 113 -14.19 11.32 -0.72
C GLN A 113 -13.78 12.67 -0.13
N GLN A 114 -12.97 12.68 0.93
CA GLN A 114 -12.47 13.91 1.53
C GLN A 114 -11.48 14.65 0.63
N MET A 115 -10.67 13.94 -0.13
CA MET A 115 -9.68 14.52 -1.02
C MET A 115 -10.27 15.05 -2.33
N ALA A 116 -11.19 14.31 -2.96
CA ALA A 116 -11.68 14.58 -4.30
C ALA A 116 -13.13 15.10 -4.36
N GLY A 117 -13.90 15.03 -3.27
CA GLY A 117 -15.31 15.48 -3.22
C GLY A 117 -16.30 14.63 -4.03
N ALA A 118 -15.84 13.62 -4.77
CA ALA A 118 -16.65 12.85 -5.71
C ALA A 118 -17.10 11.48 -5.15
N LEU A 119 -18.22 11.48 -4.41
CA LEU A 119 -18.76 10.30 -3.69
C LEU A 119 -18.75 9.02 -4.53
N TRP A 120 -19.38 9.02 -5.71
CA TRP A 120 -19.50 7.80 -6.52
C TRP A 120 -18.18 7.34 -7.14
N ARG A 121 -17.27 8.25 -7.47
CA ARG A 121 -15.93 7.89 -7.97
C ARG A 121 -15.10 7.27 -6.85
N SER A 122 -15.16 7.84 -5.65
CA SER A 122 -14.52 7.29 -4.45
C SER A 122 -15.09 5.92 -4.10
N ALA A 123 -16.42 5.76 -4.16
CA ALA A 123 -17.10 4.50 -3.91
C ALA A 123 -16.69 3.42 -4.94
N PHE A 124 -16.61 3.78 -6.22
CA PHE A 124 -16.18 2.87 -7.28
C PHE A 124 -14.74 2.40 -7.09
N VAL A 125 -13.79 3.30 -6.81
CA VAL A 125 -12.39 2.94 -6.56
C VAL A 125 -12.26 2.07 -5.30
N ALA A 126 -12.98 2.41 -4.24
CA ALA A 126 -12.99 1.61 -3.01
C ALA A 126 -13.62 0.23 -3.23
N ALA A 127 -14.68 0.12 -4.02
CA ALA A 127 -15.31 -1.15 -4.38
C ALA A 127 -14.36 -2.03 -5.20
N LEU A 128 -13.65 -1.47 -6.20
CA LEU A 128 -12.62 -2.19 -6.93
C LEU A 128 -11.55 -2.72 -6.00
N PHE A 129 -11.02 -1.89 -5.09
CA PHE A 129 -10.05 -2.30 -4.08
C PHE A 129 -10.62 -3.34 -3.10
N ALA A 130 -11.91 -3.29 -2.77
CA ALA A 130 -12.56 -4.23 -1.87
C ALA A 130 -12.51 -5.67 -2.38
N ILE A 131 -12.72 -5.87 -3.68
CA ILE A 131 -12.91 -7.20 -4.29
C ILE A 131 -11.82 -7.59 -5.29
N HIS A 132 -10.80 -6.76 -5.50
CA HIS A 132 -9.79 -7.03 -6.52
C HIS A 132 -9.07 -8.36 -6.28
N PRO A 133 -8.94 -9.25 -7.29
CA PRO A 133 -8.26 -10.55 -7.12
C PRO A 133 -6.80 -10.45 -6.67
N LEU A 134 -6.12 -9.34 -6.94
CA LEU A 134 -4.75 -9.09 -6.45
C LEU A 134 -4.64 -8.96 -4.93
N HIS A 135 -5.76 -8.75 -4.22
CA HIS A 135 -5.78 -8.75 -2.76
C HIS A 135 -5.95 -10.15 -2.16
N VAL A 136 -6.21 -11.19 -2.97
CA VAL A 136 -6.43 -12.55 -2.45
C VAL A 136 -5.25 -13.02 -1.63
N GLU A 137 -4.02 -12.85 -2.12
CA GLU A 137 -2.84 -13.23 -1.34
C GLU A 137 -2.72 -12.40 -0.06
N SER A 138 -2.90 -11.07 -0.11
CA SER A 138 -2.80 -10.22 1.08
C SER A 138 -3.84 -10.55 2.15
N VAL A 139 -5.08 -10.84 1.75
CA VAL A 139 -6.22 -11.01 2.67
C VAL A 139 -6.39 -12.46 3.11
N ALA A 140 -6.28 -13.42 2.18
CA ALA A 140 -6.49 -14.83 2.46
C ALA A 140 -5.27 -15.50 3.10
N TRP A 141 -4.05 -15.04 2.85
CA TRP A 141 -2.86 -15.62 3.48
C TRP A 141 -2.63 -15.01 4.86
N VAL A 142 -2.64 -15.83 5.92
CA VAL A 142 -2.52 -15.36 7.31
C VAL A 142 -1.23 -14.58 7.54
N ALA A 143 -0.07 -15.08 7.11
CA ALA A 143 1.21 -14.41 7.25
C ALA A 143 1.32 -13.09 6.47
N GLU A 144 0.45 -12.83 5.48
CA GLU A 144 0.35 -11.54 4.80
C GLU A 144 -0.48 -10.50 5.59
N ARG A 145 -0.78 -10.77 6.86
CA ARG A 145 -1.29 -9.77 7.80
C ARG A 145 -0.47 -8.48 7.80
N LYS A 146 0.85 -8.59 7.63
CA LYS A 146 1.75 -7.43 7.46
C LYS A 146 1.28 -6.48 6.35
N ASP A 147 0.72 -7.00 5.27
CA ASP A 147 0.28 -6.22 4.11
C ASP A 147 -1.05 -5.53 4.40
N VAL A 148 -2.02 -6.26 4.94
CA VAL A 148 -3.32 -5.69 5.31
C VAL A 148 -3.16 -4.64 6.42
N LEU A 149 -2.35 -4.92 7.43
CA LEU A 149 -2.10 -4.04 8.56
C LEU A 149 -1.34 -2.77 8.13
N SER A 150 -0.29 -2.92 7.31
CA SER A 150 0.41 -1.76 6.74
C SER A 150 -0.49 -0.94 5.82
N GLY A 151 -1.42 -1.58 5.12
CA GLY A 151 -2.48 -0.93 4.35
C GLY A 151 -3.45 -0.10 5.17
N LEU A 152 -3.89 -0.64 6.30
CA LEU A 152 -4.72 0.08 7.25
C LEU A 152 -4.00 1.36 7.73
N PHE A 153 -2.74 1.23 8.16
CA PHE A 153 -1.95 2.37 8.61
C PHE A 153 -1.65 3.36 7.48
N PHE A 154 -1.45 2.88 6.25
CA PHE A 154 -1.35 3.73 5.07
C PHE A 154 -2.59 4.62 4.92
N MET A 155 -3.80 4.05 4.95
CA MET A 155 -5.05 4.83 4.85
C MET A 155 -5.24 5.79 6.03
N LEU A 156 -4.90 5.37 7.25
CA LEU A 156 -4.95 6.23 8.43
C LEU A 156 -3.96 7.39 8.33
N THR A 157 -2.74 7.16 7.82
CA THR A 157 -1.75 8.22 7.58
C THR A 157 -2.26 9.21 6.55
N LEU A 158 -2.85 8.73 5.44
CA LEU A 158 -3.48 9.62 4.45
C LEU A 158 -4.62 10.43 5.08
N LEU A 159 -5.50 9.80 5.84
CA LEU A 159 -6.61 10.47 6.52
C LEU A 159 -6.10 11.54 7.49
N ALA A 160 -5.17 11.19 8.37
CA ALA A 160 -4.56 12.12 9.32
C ALA A 160 -3.88 13.28 8.59
N TYR A 161 -3.21 13.00 7.46
CA TYR A 161 -2.54 14.01 6.65
C TYR A 161 -3.54 14.99 6.02
N VAL A 162 -4.66 14.51 5.47
CA VAL A 162 -5.76 15.35 4.97
C VAL A 162 -6.31 16.25 6.08
N HIS A 163 -6.45 15.76 7.30
CA HIS A 163 -6.93 16.56 8.44
C HIS A 163 -5.89 17.59 8.90
N TYR A 164 -4.61 17.21 8.91
CA TYR A 164 -3.51 18.11 9.20
C TYR A 164 -3.43 19.26 8.18
N THR A 165 -3.46 18.96 6.87
CA THR A 165 -3.34 19.97 5.82
C THR A 165 -4.49 20.98 5.82
N ARG A 166 -5.69 20.59 6.24
CA ARG A 166 -6.84 21.48 6.37
C ARG A 166 -6.78 22.40 7.58
N THR A 167 -6.18 21.95 8.67
CA THR A 167 -6.09 22.70 9.92
C THR A 167 -4.79 22.30 10.61
N PRO A 168 -3.67 22.92 10.20
CA PRO A 168 -2.33 22.56 10.68
C PRO A 168 -2.20 22.77 12.18
N SER A 169 -1.71 21.74 12.88
CA SER A 169 -1.32 21.83 14.29
C SER A 169 -0.25 20.79 14.59
N ASN A 170 0.60 21.07 15.57
CA ASN A 170 1.66 20.15 15.99
C ASN A 170 1.08 18.80 16.43
N GLY A 171 -0.01 18.80 17.20
CA GLY A 171 -0.67 17.57 17.66
C GLY A 171 -1.18 16.71 16.49
N ARG A 172 -1.74 17.31 15.44
CA ARG A 172 -2.21 16.56 14.26
C ARG A 172 -1.06 16.03 13.43
N TYR A 173 0.03 16.78 13.32
CA TYR A 173 1.24 16.29 12.66
C TYR A 173 1.88 15.13 13.44
N MET A 174 1.91 15.19 14.78
CA MET A 174 2.34 14.07 15.62
C MET A 174 1.49 12.83 15.39
N ILE A 175 0.17 12.97 15.20
CA ILE A 175 -0.69 11.84 14.81
C ILE A 175 -0.28 11.27 13.45
N VAL A 176 -0.01 12.11 12.45
CA VAL A 176 0.50 11.64 11.14
C VAL A 176 1.78 10.83 11.30
N ALA A 177 2.78 11.38 12.01
CA ALA A 177 4.07 10.73 12.23
C ALA A 177 3.93 9.42 13.04
N PHE A 178 3.11 9.43 14.08
CA PHE A 178 2.85 8.26 14.92
C PHE A 178 2.21 7.12 14.13
N VAL A 179 1.09 7.38 13.45
CA VAL A 179 0.40 6.39 12.63
C VAL A 179 1.29 5.89 11.49
N PHE A 180 2.11 6.77 10.91
CA PHE A 180 3.09 6.38 9.90
C PHE A 180 4.15 5.42 10.44
N ALA A 181 4.69 5.69 11.65
CA ALA A 181 5.64 4.80 12.31
C ALA A 181 5.04 3.42 12.60
N LEU A 182 3.76 3.35 13.00
CA LEU A 182 3.04 2.09 13.17
C LEU A 182 2.94 1.31 11.84
N GLY A 183 2.72 2.02 10.73
CA GLY A 183 2.75 1.43 9.39
C GLY A 183 4.09 0.81 9.02
N LEU A 184 5.20 1.54 9.25
CA LEU A 184 6.56 1.04 9.03
C LEU A 184 6.88 -0.19 9.89
N MET A 185 6.42 -0.20 11.13
CA MET A 185 6.52 -1.32 12.08
C MET A 185 5.66 -2.54 11.71
N SER A 186 4.69 -2.38 10.82
CA SER A 186 3.88 -3.48 10.30
C SER A 186 4.55 -4.11 9.08
N LYS A 187 4.99 -3.25 8.14
CA LYS A 187 5.79 -3.62 6.98
C LYS A 187 6.60 -2.41 6.49
N PRO A 188 7.92 -2.55 6.22
CA PRO A 188 8.76 -1.45 5.74
C PRO A 188 8.43 -0.99 4.32
N MET A 189 7.39 -1.53 3.68
CA MET A 189 6.92 -1.10 2.37
C MET A 189 6.51 0.38 2.34
N LEU A 190 6.10 0.95 3.48
CA LEU A 190 5.63 2.33 3.60
C LEU A 190 6.74 3.40 3.53
N VAL A 191 8.01 3.02 3.37
CA VAL A 191 9.14 3.96 3.27
C VAL A 191 8.98 5.03 2.17
N THR A 192 8.17 4.74 1.15
CA THR A 192 7.87 5.62 0.01
C THR A 192 6.66 6.55 0.23
N LEU A 193 5.89 6.37 1.31
CA LEU A 193 4.71 7.19 1.61
C LEU A 193 5.00 8.70 1.74
N PRO A 194 6.13 9.19 2.29
CA PRO A 194 6.41 10.63 2.29
C PRO A 194 6.40 11.25 0.89
N PHE A 195 6.84 10.51 -0.13
CA PHE A 195 6.77 10.97 -1.53
C PHE A 195 5.33 10.97 -2.06
N VAL A 196 4.52 9.98 -1.67
CA VAL A 196 3.09 9.98 -1.97
C VAL A 196 2.40 11.19 -1.34
N LEU A 197 2.71 11.55 -0.10
CA LEU A 197 2.15 12.76 0.54
C LEU A 197 2.53 14.05 -0.22
N LEU A 198 3.76 14.13 -0.76
CA LEU A 198 4.18 15.23 -1.62
C LEU A 198 3.40 15.26 -2.95
N LEU A 199 3.12 14.10 -3.55
CA LEU A 199 2.27 14.03 -4.75
C LEU A 199 0.83 14.47 -4.44
N LEU A 200 0.32 14.14 -3.25
CA LEU A 200 -1.00 14.57 -2.80
C LEU A 200 -1.08 16.09 -2.55
N ASP A 201 0.01 16.70 -2.07
CA ASP A 201 0.13 18.15 -1.93
C ASP A 201 0.07 18.87 -3.29
N TYR A 202 0.54 18.23 -4.36
CA TYR A 202 0.35 18.72 -5.72
C TYR A 202 -1.09 18.54 -6.19
N TRP A 203 -1.62 17.32 -6.12
CA TRP A 203 -3.03 17.02 -6.40
C TRP A 203 -3.46 15.79 -5.60
N PRO A 204 -4.63 15.79 -4.94
CA PRO A 204 -5.73 16.76 -5.06
C PRO A 204 -5.72 17.88 -4.02
N LEU A 205 -4.80 17.88 -3.04
CA LEU A 205 -4.81 18.88 -1.95
C LEU A 205 -4.45 20.29 -2.42
N GLY A 206 -3.72 20.40 -3.55
CA GLY A 206 -3.50 21.67 -4.24
C GLY A 206 -2.71 22.71 -3.44
N ARG A 207 -1.82 22.26 -2.55
CA ARG A 207 -0.90 23.10 -1.77
C ARG A 207 0.26 23.61 -2.64
N ILE A 208 0.67 22.84 -3.64
CA ILE A 208 1.70 23.22 -4.61
C ILE A 208 1.04 23.71 -5.90
N LYS A 209 1.08 25.02 -6.18
CA LYS A 209 0.49 25.62 -7.40
C LYS A 209 1.59 26.24 -8.28
N PRO A 210 1.98 25.61 -9.41
CA PRO A 210 3.11 26.04 -10.25
C PRO A 210 2.95 27.42 -10.93
N GLN A 211 1.80 28.06 -10.83
CA GLN A 211 1.45 29.28 -11.57
C GLN A 211 1.62 30.57 -10.75
N ARG A 212 1.99 30.47 -9.46
CA ARG A 212 2.21 31.63 -8.59
C ARG A 212 3.69 31.98 -8.54
N PRO A 213 4.07 33.28 -8.49
CA PRO A 213 5.47 33.71 -8.49
C PRO A 213 6.30 33.16 -7.30
N ASP A 214 5.66 32.86 -6.16
CA ASP A 214 6.32 32.33 -4.96
C ASP A 214 6.49 30.80 -4.92
N ILE A 215 6.90 30.17 -6.03
CA ILE A 215 7.05 28.70 -6.13
C ILE A 215 8.01 28.16 -5.05
N GLY A 216 9.12 28.86 -4.79
CA GLY A 216 10.13 28.43 -3.82
C GLY A 216 9.56 28.25 -2.41
N ARG A 217 8.88 29.28 -1.88
CA ARG A 217 8.29 29.24 -0.53
C ARG A 217 7.13 28.24 -0.43
N GLN A 218 6.39 28.03 -1.52
CA GLN A 218 5.32 27.04 -1.60
C GLN A 218 5.82 25.58 -1.60
N LEU A 219 7.05 25.33 -2.06
CA LEU A 219 7.66 24.01 -2.01
C LEU A 219 8.37 23.74 -0.67
N LEU A 220 8.98 24.77 -0.08
CA LEU A 220 9.75 24.63 1.15
C LEU A 220 8.94 24.07 2.32
N THR A 221 7.73 24.59 2.58
CA THR A 221 6.92 24.13 3.71
C THR A 221 6.47 22.68 3.54
N PRO A 222 5.84 22.27 2.42
CA PRO A 222 5.53 20.87 2.18
C PRO A 222 6.76 19.97 2.26
N ILE A 223 7.90 20.34 1.70
CA ILE A 223 9.11 19.50 1.74
C ILE A 223 9.64 19.37 3.18
N ALA A 224 9.72 20.48 3.93
CA ALA A 224 10.19 20.48 5.31
C ALA A 224 9.33 19.59 6.21
N GLU A 225 8.00 19.59 6.02
CA GLU A 225 7.07 18.70 6.72
C GLU A 225 7.33 17.20 6.44
N LYS A 226 8.11 16.82 5.43
CA LYS A 226 8.40 15.40 5.14
C LYS A 226 9.75 14.98 5.66
N ILE A 227 10.61 15.91 6.07
CA ILE A 227 11.93 15.57 6.63
C ILE A 227 11.82 14.58 7.81
N PRO A 228 10.93 14.79 8.82
CA PRO A 228 10.79 13.82 9.90
C PRO A 228 10.28 12.46 9.43
N LEU A 229 9.37 12.42 8.45
CA LEU A 229 8.85 11.18 7.90
C LEU A 229 9.90 10.44 7.06
N ILE A 230 10.72 11.17 6.29
CA ILE A 230 11.85 10.61 5.54
C ILE A 230 12.90 10.06 6.51
N ALA A 231 13.16 10.73 7.64
CA ALA A 231 14.04 10.20 8.67
C ALA A 231 13.52 8.88 9.26
N LEU A 232 12.21 8.78 9.54
CA LEU A 232 11.58 7.52 9.97
C LEU A 232 11.70 6.43 8.88
N SER A 233 11.48 6.78 7.61
CA SER A 233 11.68 5.86 6.49
C SER A 233 13.13 5.36 6.40
N ALA A 234 14.11 6.25 6.59
CA ALA A 234 15.52 5.90 6.56
C ALA A 234 15.88 4.94 7.70
N VAL A 235 15.42 5.21 8.93
CA VAL A 235 15.59 4.31 10.08
C VAL A 235 14.99 2.93 9.79
N SER A 236 13.76 2.88 9.30
CA SER A 236 13.10 1.62 8.92
C SER A 236 13.86 0.89 7.80
N GLY A 237 14.39 1.61 6.82
CA GLY A 237 15.20 1.07 5.73
C GLY A 237 16.51 0.45 6.23
N VAL A 238 17.21 1.13 7.14
CA VAL A 238 18.43 0.61 7.78
C VAL A 238 18.13 -0.65 8.59
N ILE A 239 17.08 -0.65 9.41
CA ILE A 239 16.66 -1.84 10.17
C ILE A 239 16.35 -3.00 9.22
N THR A 240 15.64 -2.74 8.12
CA THR A 240 15.30 -3.76 7.12
C THR A 240 16.54 -4.34 6.46
N PHE A 241 17.48 -3.49 6.05
CA PHE A 241 18.76 -3.91 5.47
C PHE A 241 19.56 -4.79 6.44
N LEU A 242 19.64 -4.39 7.71
CA LEU A 242 20.32 -5.17 8.75
C LEU A 242 19.62 -6.51 9.01
N ALA A 243 18.29 -6.53 9.02
CA ALA A 243 17.49 -7.73 9.23
C ALA A 243 17.64 -8.74 8.08
N GLN A 244 17.74 -8.24 6.84
CA GLN A 244 17.80 -9.06 5.63
C GLN A 244 19.21 -9.30 5.12
N ARG A 245 20.26 -8.80 5.78
CA ARG A 245 21.66 -8.89 5.29
C ARG A 245 22.09 -10.31 4.90
N HIS A 246 21.67 -11.32 5.66
CA HIS A 246 22.03 -12.72 5.38
C HIS A 246 21.24 -13.25 4.19
N ALA A 247 19.96 -12.86 4.04
CA ALA A 247 19.12 -13.22 2.90
C ALA A 247 19.61 -12.56 1.59
N ILE A 248 20.04 -11.30 1.69
CA ILE A 248 20.61 -10.51 0.57
C ILE A 248 21.93 -11.11 0.08
N GLY A 249 22.76 -11.66 0.99
CA GLY A 249 24.04 -12.28 0.65
C GLY A 249 23.95 -13.48 -0.30
N TRP A 250 22.83 -14.21 -0.31
CA TRP A 250 22.59 -15.30 -1.28
C TRP A 250 22.22 -14.78 -2.68
N THR A 251 21.72 -13.54 -2.77
CA THR A 251 21.29 -12.85 -4.01
C THR A 251 22.37 -12.02 -4.69
N GLU A 252 23.59 -11.94 -4.14
CA GLU A 252 24.74 -11.27 -4.79
C GLU A 252 25.18 -11.94 -6.11
N GLN A 253 24.59 -13.09 -6.46
CA GLN A 253 24.83 -13.77 -7.73
C GLN A 253 24.10 -13.13 -8.94
N LEU A 254 23.15 -12.20 -8.72
CA LEU A 254 22.41 -11.56 -9.82
C LEU A 254 23.05 -10.24 -10.25
N PRO A 255 23.46 -10.09 -11.53
CA PRO A 255 23.99 -8.84 -12.07
C PRO A 255 23.01 -7.68 -11.91
N MET A 256 23.53 -6.47 -11.64
CA MET A 256 22.70 -5.26 -11.53
C MET A 256 21.84 -5.03 -12.79
N LEU A 257 22.40 -5.30 -13.97
CA LEU A 257 21.67 -5.17 -15.23
C LEU A 257 20.47 -6.13 -15.32
N ALA A 258 20.61 -7.37 -14.82
CA ALA A 258 19.53 -8.35 -14.76
C ALA A 258 18.35 -7.82 -13.92
N ARG A 259 18.68 -7.21 -12.77
CA ARG A 259 17.71 -6.62 -11.84
C ARG A 259 17.00 -5.41 -12.44
N ILE A 260 17.74 -4.53 -13.13
CA ILE A 260 17.17 -3.37 -13.83
C ILE A 260 16.23 -3.83 -14.96
N ASN A 261 16.67 -4.79 -15.77
CA ASN A 261 15.86 -5.34 -16.87
C ASN A 261 14.57 -5.97 -16.34
N ASN A 262 14.67 -6.79 -15.29
CA ASN A 262 13.51 -7.36 -14.62
C ASN A 262 12.59 -6.27 -14.05
N ALA A 263 13.14 -5.23 -13.43
CA ALA A 263 12.34 -4.14 -12.85
C ALA A 263 11.52 -3.40 -13.91
N ILE A 264 12.13 -3.07 -15.06
CA ILE A 264 11.47 -2.41 -16.20
C ILE A 264 10.29 -3.25 -16.70
N VAL A 265 10.50 -4.54 -16.94
CA VAL A 265 9.45 -5.45 -17.40
C VAL A 265 8.36 -5.63 -16.34
N THR A 266 8.76 -5.73 -15.07
CA THR A 266 7.83 -5.95 -13.95
C THR A 266 6.85 -4.78 -13.77
N TYR A 267 7.27 -3.53 -14.01
CA TYR A 267 6.34 -2.40 -13.98
C TYR A 267 5.19 -2.58 -14.97
N VAL A 268 5.44 -3.16 -16.15
CA VAL A 268 4.39 -3.39 -17.15
C VAL A 268 3.57 -4.64 -16.81
N ILE A 269 4.20 -5.68 -16.26
CA ILE A 269 3.49 -6.88 -15.75
C ILE A 269 2.46 -6.50 -14.70
N TYR A 270 2.81 -5.63 -13.74
CA TYR A 270 1.89 -5.19 -12.69
C TYR A 270 0.74 -4.32 -13.23
N VAL A 271 0.98 -3.47 -14.24
CA VAL A 271 -0.11 -2.77 -14.94
C VAL A 271 -1.04 -3.79 -15.61
N ARG A 272 -0.49 -4.80 -16.28
CA ARG A 272 -1.29 -5.87 -16.90
C ARG A 272 -2.11 -6.65 -15.85
N GLN A 273 -1.50 -7.05 -14.75
CA GLN A 273 -2.15 -7.79 -13.67
C GLN A 273 -3.25 -6.97 -12.99
N MET A 274 -3.12 -5.64 -12.95
CA MET A 274 -4.21 -4.78 -12.46
C MET A 274 -5.47 -4.89 -13.33
N PHE A 275 -5.34 -4.87 -14.65
CA PHE A 275 -6.51 -4.93 -15.53
C PHE A 275 -6.97 -6.37 -15.82
N TRP A 276 -6.06 -7.34 -15.76
CA TRP A 276 -6.32 -8.73 -16.11
C TRP A 276 -5.59 -9.70 -15.15
N PRO A 277 -6.07 -9.84 -13.90
CA PRO A 277 -5.44 -10.67 -12.86
C PRO A 277 -5.76 -12.16 -13.03
N VAL A 278 -5.28 -12.77 -14.11
CA VAL A 278 -5.43 -14.22 -14.36
C VAL A 278 -4.11 -14.96 -14.11
N ASN A 279 -4.20 -16.25 -13.76
CA ASN A 279 -3.04 -17.12 -13.52
C ASN A 279 -2.06 -16.54 -12.48
N LEU A 280 -2.62 -16.00 -11.39
CA LEU A 280 -1.83 -15.54 -10.26
C LEU A 280 -1.16 -16.75 -9.58
N ALA A 281 0.12 -16.62 -9.28
CA ALA A 281 0.93 -17.65 -8.66
C ALA A 281 1.58 -17.10 -7.40
N VAL A 282 1.66 -17.95 -6.37
CA VAL A 282 2.27 -17.63 -5.07
C VAL A 282 3.74 -17.21 -5.21
N PHE A 283 4.44 -17.73 -6.21
CA PHE A 283 5.85 -17.48 -6.43
C PHE A 283 6.18 -17.36 -7.92
N TYR A 284 6.85 -16.26 -8.29
CA TYR A 284 7.36 -16.03 -9.64
C TYR A 284 8.89 -16.03 -9.62
N PRO A 285 9.57 -17.01 -10.22
CA PRO A 285 11.03 -17.05 -10.23
C PRO A 285 11.62 -15.87 -11.02
N HIS A 286 12.77 -15.37 -10.58
CA HIS A 286 13.49 -14.31 -11.27
C HIS A 286 13.99 -14.84 -12.63
N PRO A 287 13.77 -14.11 -13.74
CA PRO A 287 14.13 -14.57 -15.08
C PRO A 287 15.65 -14.50 -15.38
N GLU A 288 16.45 -14.11 -14.39
CA GLU A 288 17.92 -13.93 -14.49
C GLU A 288 18.26 -13.03 -15.68
N ASN A 289 19.05 -13.52 -16.63
CA ASN A 289 19.40 -12.85 -17.88
C ASN A 289 18.65 -13.42 -19.10
N ARG A 290 17.54 -14.14 -18.89
CA ARG A 290 16.79 -14.82 -19.96
C ARG A 290 15.68 -13.97 -20.57
N LEU A 291 15.51 -12.73 -20.10
CA LEU A 291 14.52 -11.80 -20.68
C LEU A 291 14.94 -11.42 -22.10
N PRO A 292 14.07 -11.61 -23.11
CA PRO A 292 14.39 -11.24 -24.47
C PRO A 292 14.43 -9.72 -24.61
N LEU A 293 15.36 -9.21 -25.43
CA LEU A 293 15.59 -7.77 -25.59
C LEU A 293 14.35 -7.00 -26.08
N TRP A 294 13.50 -7.64 -26.90
CA TRP A 294 12.28 -7.01 -27.40
C TRP A 294 11.26 -6.77 -26.28
N GLU A 295 11.17 -7.63 -25.26
CA GLU A 295 10.29 -7.43 -24.10
C GLU A 295 10.74 -6.22 -23.28
N ILE A 296 12.06 -6.10 -23.06
CA ILE A 296 12.65 -4.97 -22.33
C ILE A 296 12.42 -3.68 -23.11
N ALA A 297 12.69 -3.67 -24.42
CA ALA A 297 12.50 -2.51 -25.27
C ALA A 297 11.02 -2.09 -25.34
N LEU A 298 10.11 -3.04 -25.47
CA LEU A 298 8.67 -2.78 -25.46
C LEU A 298 8.22 -2.22 -24.11
N ALA A 299 8.65 -2.83 -23.01
CA ALA A 299 8.31 -2.35 -21.67
C ALA A 299 8.84 -0.93 -21.43
N LEU A 300 10.07 -0.64 -21.83
CA LEU A 300 10.66 0.69 -21.75
C LEU A 300 9.89 1.71 -22.59
N ALA A 301 9.53 1.35 -23.83
CA ALA A 301 8.72 2.21 -24.70
C ALA A 301 7.35 2.52 -24.09
N VAL A 302 6.68 1.54 -23.48
CA VAL A 302 5.42 1.72 -22.75
C VAL A 302 5.60 2.67 -21.57
N LEU A 303 6.61 2.46 -20.73
CA LEU A 303 6.86 3.32 -19.55
C LEU A 303 7.17 4.76 -19.95
N ILE A 304 8.02 4.96 -20.97
CA ILE A 304 8.34 6.29 -21.50
C ILE A 304 7.09 6.95 -22.07
N SER A 305 6.26 6.20 -22.81
CA SER A 305 5.02 6.72 -23.39
C SER A 305 4.03 7.17 -22.31
N ILE A 306 3.77 6.34 -21.30
CA ILE A 306 2.86 6.69 -20.19
C ILE A 306 3.41 7.86 -19.38
N THR A 307 4.72 7.86 -19.07
CA THR A 307 5.36 8.95 -18.33
C THR A 307 5.29 10.27 -19.11
N SER A 308 5.57 10.23 -20.41
CA SER A 308 5.48 11.41 -21.28
C SER A 308 4.05 11.93 -21.35
N ALA A 309 3.07 11.04 -21.53
CA ALA A 309 1.65 11.39 -21.50
C ALA A 309 1.24 12.02 -20.15
N ALA A 310 1.71 11.46 -19.02
CA ALA A 310 1.45 12.01 -17.69
C ALA A 310 2.03 13.41 -17.51
N VAL A 311 3.25 13.65 -17.99
CA VAL A 311 3.90 14.97 -17.93
C VAL A 311 3.23 15.99 -18.87
N ILE A 312 2.87 15.59 -20.08
CA ILE A 312 2.18 16.46 -21.06
C ILE A 312 0.78 16.84 -20.53
N LEU A 313 0.05 15.86 -19.99
CA LEU A 313 -1.31 16.04 -19.49
C LEU A 313 -1.36 16.62 -18.08
N ARG A 314 -0.24 16.85 -17.38
CA ARG A 314 -0.20 17.32 -15.97
C ARG A 314 -1.05 18.54 -15.67
N ARG A 315 -1.21 19.46 -16.65
CA ARG A 315 -2.04 20.67 -16.50
C ARG A 315 -3.53 20.41 -16.74
N LYS A 316 -3.87 19.50 -17.65
CA LYS A 316 -5.27 19.16 -18.01
C LYS A 316 -5.87 18.08 -17.13
N ALA A 317 -5.02 17.19 -16.62
CA ALA A 317 -5.36 15.98 -15.87
C ALA A 317 -4.30 15.71 -14.78
N PRO A 318 -4.20 16.56 -13.75
CA PRO A 318 -3.19 16.41 -12.68
C PRO A 318 -3.31 15.10 -11.91
N TYR A 319 -4.50 14.49 -11.89
CA TYR A 319 -4.71 13.15 -11.33
C TYR A 319 -3.86 12.07 -12.02
N PHE A 320 -3.55 12.22 -13.31
CA PHE A 320 -2.82 11.21 -14.07
C PHE A 320 -1.34 11.20 -13.68
N ILE A 321 -0.72 12.38 -13.52
CA ILE A 321 0.66 12.47 -13.07
C ILE A 321 0.79 12.05 -11.60
N THR A 322 -0.10 12.49 -10.71
CA THR A 322 -0.08 12.04 -9.31
C THR A 322 -0.23 10.52 -9.22
N GLY A 323 -1.21 9.97 -9.95
CA GLY A 323 -1.47 8.54 -9.97
C GLY A 323 -0.32 7.70 -10.52
N TRP A 324 0.27 8.13 -11.64
CA TRP A 324 1.40 7.44 -12.27
C TRP A 324 2.66 7.46 -11.41
N PHE A 325 3.02 8.61 -10.84
CA PHE A 325 4.21 8.70 -9.98
C PHE A 325 4.00 8.06 -8.61
N TRP A 326 2.76 8.00 -8.10
CA TRP A 326 2.43 7.18 -6.94
C TRP A 326 2.71 5.71 -7.24
N TYR A 327 2.19 5.20 -8.36
CA TYR A 327 2.40 3.83 -8.80
C TYR A 327 3.90 3.50 -8.94
N LEU A 328 4.65 4.34 -9.66
CA LEU A 328 6.10 4.16 -9.83
C LEU A 328 6.83 4.18 -8.49
N GLY A 329 6.57 5.19 -7.65
CA GLY A 329 7.26 5.38 -6.38
C GLY A 329 7.00 4.24 -5.39
N MET A 330 5.75 3.79 -5.25
CA MET A 330 5.38 2.73 -4.31
C MET A 330 5.94 1.34 -4.71
N LEU A 331 6.26 1.12 -6.00
CA LEU A 331 6.87 -0.13 -6.45
C LEU A 331 8.37 -0.22 -6.20
N VAL A 332 9.09 0.89 -6.07
CA VAL A 332 10.55 0.90 -5.93
C VAL A 332 11.09 -0.11 -4.90
N PRO A 333 10.51 -0.25 -3.69
CA PRO A 333 11.01 -1.20 -2.69
C PRO A 333 10.75 -2.67 -3.03
N VAL A 334 9.88 -2.97 -4.00
CA VAL A 334 9.39 -4.33 -4.29
C VAL A 334 9.61 -4.78 -5.73
N ILE A 335 10.17 -3.91 -6.58
CA ILE A 335 10.36 -4.17 -8.01
C ILE A 335 11.62 -5.01 -8.34
N GLY A 336 12.34 -5.49 -7.33
CA GLY A 336 13.56 -6.30 -7.50
C GLY A 336 14.86 -5.49 -7.70
N LEU A 337 14.83 -4.16 -7.55
CA LEU A 337 16.04 -3.34 -7.58
C LEU A 337 16.96 -3.67 -6.39
N VAL A 338 16.40 -3.87 -5.20
CA VAL A 338 17.06 -4.52 -4.05
C VAL A 338 16.49 -5.93 -3.96
N GLN A 339 17.25 -6.90 -4.46
CA GLN A 339 16.78 -8.28 -4.58
C GLN A 339 16.90 -8.98 -3.23
N VAL A 340 15.80 -9.56 -2.77
CA VAL A 340 15.73 -10.39 -1.55
C VAL A 340 15.02 -11.68 -1.95
N GLY A 341 15.77 -12.78 -1.96
CA GLY A 341 15.28 -14.07 -2.45
C GLY A 341 15.27 -14.21 -3.98
N TRP A 342 14.67 -15.29 -4.47
CA TRP A 342 14.68 -15.69 -5.89
C TRP A 342 13.45 -15.21 -6.69
N GLN A 343 12.64 -14.32 -6.13
CA GLN A 343 11.41 -13.82 -6.75
C GLN A 343 11.70 -12.75 -7.80
N GLY A 344 11.18 -12.90 -9.02
CA GLY A 344 11.23 -11.83 -10.04
C GLY A 344 10.25 -10.71 -9.77
N HIS A 345 9.06 -11.05 -9.25
CA HIS A 345 8.04 -10.10 -8.83
C HIS A 345 7.09 -10.78 -7.83
N ILE A 346 6.32 -9.99 -7.08
CA ILE A 346 5.51 -10.46 -5.95
C ILE A 346 4.13 -9.80 -6.00
N CYS A 347 3.08 -10.61 -6.17
CA CYS A 347 1.73 -10.14 -6.45
C CYS A 347 1.02 -9.52 -5.22
N HIS A 348 1.16 -10.10 -4.01
CA HIS A 348 0.55 -9.56 -2.79
C HIS A 348 0.98 -8.15 -2.37
N ARG A 349 2.10 -7.62 -2.88
CA ARG A 349 2.61 -6.30 -2.49
C ARG A 349 1.95 -5.13 -3.24
N LEU A 350 0.88 -5.38 -3.99
CA LEU A 350 0.38 -4.44 -4.99
C LEU A 350 -0.78 -3.55 -4.54
N GLY A 351 -1.45 -3.88 -3.44
CA GLY A 351 -2.74 -3.29 -3.12
C GLY A 351 -2.79 -1.76 -3.12
N PHE A 352 -1.87 -1.11 -2.41
CA PHE A 352 -1.84 0.37 -2.30
C PHE A 352 -1.11 1.05 -3.44
N THR A 353 -0.26 0.32 -4.14
CA THR A 353 0.46 0.78 -5.32
C THR A 353 -0.51 1.03 -6.48
N LEU A 354 -1.47 0.13 -6.65
CA LEU A 354 -2.46 0.19 -7.72
C LEU A 354 -3.54 1.26 -7.49
N LEU A 355 -3.65 1.80 -6.27
CA LEU A 355 -4.50 2.97 -5.99
C LEU A 355 -4.05 4.21 -6.76
N GLY A 356 -2.75 4.34 -7.07
CA GLY A 356 -2.26 5.38 -7.96
C GLY A 356 -2.87 5.29 -9.37
N LEU A 357 -3.20 4.09 -9.83
CA LEU A 357 -3.84 3.88 -11.13
C LEU A 357 -5.38 3.92 -11.07
N GLY A 358 -5.98 3.86 -9.87
CA GLY A 358 -7.43 3.92 -9.65
C GLY A 358 -8.17 5.15 -10.23
N PRO A 359 -7.55 6.34 -10.35
CA PRO A 359 -8.14 7.47 -11.06
C PRO A 359 -8.28 7.26 -12.58
N LEU A 360 -7.49 6.37 -13.20
CA LEU A 360 -7.47 6.17 -14.66
C LEU A 360 -8.80 5.64 -15.23
N PRO A 361 -9.42 4.58 -14.67
CA PRO A 361 -10.73 4.10 -15.15
C PRO A 361 -11.86 5.12 -14.94
N THR A 362 -11.83 5.90 -13.85
CA THR A 362 -12.88 6.90 -13.57
C THR A 362 -12.90 8.06 -14.57
N CYS A 363 -11.84 8.21 -15.38
CA CYS A 363 -11.71 9.25 -16.39
C CYS A 363 -12.31 8.87 -17.75
N LEU A 364 -12.63 7.60 -18.00
CA LEU A 364 -13.39 7.19 -19.19
C LEU A 364 -14.85 7.67 -19.12
N TYR A 365 -15.35 7.95 -17.91
CA TYR A 365 -16.62 8.66 -17.69
C TYR A 365 -16.48 10.20 -17.80
N ARG A 366 -15.71 10.66 -18.79
CA ARG A 366 -15.50 12.08 -19.15
C ARG A 366 -16.68 12.70 -19.90
N GLY A 367 -17.90 12.18 -19.72
CA GLY A 367 -19.12 12.71 -20.33
C GLY A 367 -19.70 13.95 -19.63
N ALA A 368 -19.11 14.45 -18.56
CA ALA A 368 -19.61 15.62 -17.85
C ALA A 368 -18.47 16.60 -17.50
N THR A 369 -17.94 17.26 -18.52
CA THR A 369 -17.29 18.57 -18.36
C THR A 369 -18.37 19.59 -18.03
N GLY A 370 -18.55 19.89 -16.75
CA GLY A 370 -19.47 20.94 -16.31
C GLY A 370 -19.73 20.86 -14.82
N ALA A 371 -18.93 21.60 -14.07
CA ALA A 371 -19.25 22.07 -12.71
C ALA A 371 -19.80 21.05 -11.72
N TRP A 372 -18.92 20.29 -11.05
CA TRP A 372 -19.14 19.86 -9.67
C TRP A 372 -17.79 19.86 -8.94
N PHE A 373 -17.40 21.05 -8.47
CA PHE A 373 -16.42 21.22 -7.40
C PHE A 373 -17.00 20.75 -6.07
#